data_AF-A0A4P7U836-F1
#
_entry.id   AF-A0A4P7U836-F1
#
_cell.length_a   1.000
_cell.length_b   1.000
_cell.length_c   1.000
_cell.angle_alpha   90.00
_cell.angle_beta   90.00
_cell.angle_gamma   90.00
#
_symmetry.space_group_name_H-M   'P 1'
#
loop_
_entity.id
_entity.type
_entity.pdbx_description
1 polymer ?
#
loop_
_entity_poly.entity_id
_entity_poly.type
_entity_poly.pdbx_seq_one_letter_code
_entity_poly.pdbx_strand_id
1 'polypeptide(L)'
;MERPDAERYHQHIAALPGGELVVASRQWLRAAGRETWARVTLSLPDPEHLACPNLFDADCVMLPPGSTIQVTKEEQYLEHLVDLLDRYGTEMVVAASLRSATEVRPRSTVDLVAVDIDGQQVGVLSATQTANFLPLVKRAEAEGRRIFCRASLRGNTLKADVALHARKAHELDEAELRVVFAFRADG
;
A
#
# COMPACT_ATOMS: atom_id res chain seq x y z
N MET A 1 -6.09 17.19 19.53
CA MET A 1 -6.97 16.02 19.58
C MET A 1 -7.81 16.18 20.83
N GLU A 2 -9.13 16.18 20.69
CA GLU A 2 -10.06 16.22 21.82
C GLU A 2 -9.99 14.87 22.58
N ARG A 3 -10.30 14.86 23.88
CA ARG A 3 -10.22 13.64 24.71
C ARG A 3 -10.98 12.43 24.14
N PRO A 4 -12.21 12.57 23.61
CA PRO A 4 -12.96 11.43 23.03
C PRO A 4 -12.29 10.85 21.79
N ASP A 5 -11.63 11.69 21.01
CA ASP A 5 -10.93 11.28 19.78
C ASP A 5 -9.65 10.50 20.15
N ALA A 6 -8.93 10.95 21.18
CA ALA A 6 -7.77 10.23 21.70
C ALA A 6 -8.10 8.82 22.20
N GLU A 7 -9.25 8.64 22.86
CA GLU A 7 -9.69 7.33 23.36
C GLU A 7 -10.04 6.37 22.21
N ARG A 8 -10.73 6.86 21.16
CA ARG A 8 -11.00 6.08 19.95
C ARG A 8 -9.71 5.62 19.27
N TYR A 9 -8.76 6.52 19.04
CA TYR A 9 -7.47 6.15 18.46
C TYR A 9 -6.68 5.18 19.33
N HIS A 10 -6.70 5.36 20.66
CA HIS A 10 -5.98 4.48 21.58
C HIS A 10 -6.41 3.01 21.46
N GLN A 11 -7.72 2.74 21.34
CA GLN A 11 -8.23 1.37 21.19
C GLN A 11 -7.66 0.66 19.96
N HIS A 12 -7.55 1.37 18.83
CA HIS A 12 -7.00 0.80 17.60
C HIS A 12 -5.47 0.70 17.63
N ILE A 13 -4.78 1.73 18.12
CA ILE A 13 -3.31 1.75 18.22
C ILE A 13 -2.80 0.67 19.19
N ALA A 14 -3.47 0.49 20.33
CA ALA A 14 -3.07 -0.50 21.34
C ALA A 14 -3.25 -1.95 20.86
N ALA A 15 -4.10 -2.18 19.85
CA ALA A 15 -4.31 -3.48 19.23
C ALA A 15 -3.32 -3.79 18.10
N LEU A 16 -2.53 -2.81 17.65
CA LEU A 16 -1.53 -3.03 16.61
C LEU A 16 -0.37 -3.89 17.16
N PRO A 17 0.21 -4.78 16.34
CA PRO A 17 1.34 -5.62 16.73
C PRO A 17 2.66 -4.83 16.95
N GLY A 18 2.61 -3.49 17.00
CA GLY A 18 3.76 -2.60 16.88
C GLY A 18 4.02 -2.19 15.43
N GLY A 19 5.06 -1.38 15.21
CA GLY A 19 5.48 -0.91 13.89
C GLY A 19 5.59 0.61 13.77
N GLU A 20 5.92 1.06 12.57
CA GLU A 20 6.06 2.49 12.24
C GLU A 20 4.92 2.95 11.34
N LEU A 21 4.27 4.06 11.72
CA LEU A 21 3.28 4.73 10.90
C LEU A 21 3.85 6.07 10.40
N VAL A 22 4.09 6.16 9.10
CA VAL A 22 4.56 7.40 8.45
C VAL A 22 3.34 8.23 8.04
N VAL A 23 3.22 9.42 8.61
CA VAL A 23 2.13 10.36 8.34
C VAL A 23 2.66 11.76 8.10
N ALA A 24 1.90 12.54 7.33
CA ALA A 24 2.19 13.96 7.18
C ALA A 24 2.08 14.66 8.54
N SER A 25 2.98 15.62 8.77
CA SER A 25 2.95 16.44 9.98
C SER A 25 2.99 17.93 9.62
N ARG A 26 2.33 18.74 10.45
CA ARG A 26 2.48 20.19 10.48
C ARG A 26 3.18 20.57 11.76
N GLN A 27 4.29 21.29 11.63
CA GLN A 27 5.14 21.67 12.75
C GLN A 27 5.12 23.17 12.93
N TRP A 28 4.89 23.60 14.17
CA TRP A 28 5.02 24.99 14.60
C TRP A 28 6.14 25.07 15.63
N LEU A 29 7.16 25.87 15.33
CA LEU A 29 8.27 26.11 16.23
C LEU A 29 8.34 27.60 16.55
N ARG A 30 8.50 27.92 17.84
CA ARG A 30 8.74 29.27 18.33
C ARG A 30 9.92 29.24 19.29
N ALA A 31 10.96 30.02 18.98
CA ALA A 31 12.02 30.31 19.93
C ALA A 31 11.56 31.42 20.89
N ALA A 32 11.78 31.22 22.19
CA ALA A 32 11.54 32.19 23.25
C ALA A 32 12.78 32.26 24.16
N GLY A 33 13.76 33.09 23.77
CA GLY A 33 15.03 33.18 24.47
C GLY A 33 15.83 31.88 24.35
N ARG A 34 16.04 31.18 25.48
CA ARG A 34 16.72 29.86 25.53
C ARG A 34 15.76 28.67 25.40
N GLU A 35 14.46 28.91 25.35
CA GLU A 35 13.45 27.85 25.25
C GLU A 35 12.92 27.75 23.82
N THR A 36 12.62 26.52 23.40
CA THR A 36 11.97 26.23 22.12
C THR A 36 10.62 25.59 22.40
N TRP A 37 9.57 26.27 21.98
CA TRP A 37 8.21 25.75 22.03
C TRP A 37 7.90 25.09 20.69
N ALA A 38 7.54 23.81 20.70
CA ALA A 38 7.19 23.06 19.51
C ALA A 38 5.77 22.49 19.65
N ARG A 39 4.98 22.61 18.58
CA ARG A 39 3.71 21.90 18.41
C ARG A 39 3.76 21.11 17.11
N VAL A 40 3.54 19.81 17.21
CA VAL A 40 3.44 18.92 16.05
C VAL A 40 1.99 18.43 15.95
N THR A 41 1.39 18.61 14.78
CA THR A 41 0.09 18.04 14.42
C THR A 41 0.34 16.95 13.40
N LEU A 42 -0.13 15.73 13.68
CA LEU A 42 -0.05 14.60 12.76
C LEU A 42 -1.41 14.42 12.04
N SER A 43 -1.38 14.10 10.76
CA SER A 43 -2.55 13.70 9.99
C SER A 43 -2.67 12.19 9.97
N LEU A 44 -3.37 11.63 10.96
CA LEU A 44 -3.62 10.20 11.06
C LEU A 44 -4.78 9.78 10.14
N PRO A 45 -4.76 8.56 9.58
CA PRO A 45 -5.94 7.97 8.95
C PRO A 45 -7.01 7.67 10.01
N ASP A 46 -8.25 7.47 9.57
CA ASP A 46 -9.32 7.04 10.47
C ASP A 46 -8.90 5.78 11.24
N PRO A 47 -9.31 5.65 12.52
CA PRO A 47 -8.76 4.62 13.41
C PRO A 47 -9.07 3.19 12.95
N GLU A 48 -10.22 2.98 12.30
CA GLU A 48 -10.58 1.72 11.63
C GLU A 48 -9.66 1.34 10.45
N HIS A 49 -8.90 2.29 9.92
CA HIS A 49 -7.94 2.10 8.82
C HIS A 49 -6.49 2.02 9.28
N LEU A 50 -6.23 2.02 10.60
CA LEU A 50 -4.88 1.87 11.15
C LEU A 50 -4.36 0.45 11.04
N ALA A 51 -5.23 -0.54 11.21
CA ALA A 51 -4.87 -1.94 11.03
C ALA A 51 -5.00 -2.32 9.55
N CYS A 52 -3.99 -3.01 9.03
CA CYS A 52 -4.15 -3.72 7.78
C CYS A 52 -4.80 -5.07 8.09
N PRO A 53 -5.94 -5.42 7.48
CA PRO A 53 -6.65 -6.65 7.83
C PRO A 53 -5.94 -7.90 7.32
N ASN A 54 -5.03 -7.76 6.36
CA ASN A 54 -4.25 -8.85 5.81
C ASN A 54 -2.76 -8.74 6.14
N LEU A 55 -2.11 -9.91 6.22
CA LEU A 55 -0.68 -10.03 6.50
C LEU A 55 0.14 -9.66 5.26
N PHE A 56 1.32 -9.12 5.48
CA PHE A 56 2.32 -8.86 4.45
C PHE A 56 3.71 -9.16 4.99
N ASP A 57 4.67 -9.38 4.09
CA ASP A 57 6.02 -9.83 4.46
C ASP A 57 6.76 -8.73 5.25
N ALA A 58 7.44 -9.10 6.33
CA ALA A 58 8.25 -8.15 7.11
C ALA A 58 9.39 -7.54 6.27
N ASP A 59 10.04 -8.33 5.41
CA ASP A 59 11.09 -7.87 4.50
C ASP A 59 10.54 -7.42 3.13
N CYS A 60 9.47 -6.64 3.16
CA CYS A 60 8.87 -6.07 1.95
C CYS A 60 9.41 -4.67 1.61
N VAL A 61 9.18 -4.25 0.37
CA VAL A 61 9.35 -2.86 -0.07
C VAL A 61 7.97 -2.19 -0.09
N MET A 62 7.71 -1.29 0.85
CA MET A 62 6.45 -0.54 0.90
C MET A 62 6.53 0.71 0.03
N LEU A 63 5.72 0.77 -1.04
CA LEU A 63 5.62 1.99 -1.85
C LEU A 63 4.84 3.07 -1.10
N PRO A 64 5.33 4.32 -1.10
CA PRO A 64 4.60 5.43 -0.50
C PRO A 64 3.29 5.67 -1.27
N PRO A 65 2.26 6.17 -0.58
CA PRO A 65 0.97 6.46 -1.20
C PRO A 65 1.11 7.49 -2.31
N GLY A 66 0.37 7.29 -3.40
CA GLY A 66 0.37 8.15 -4.58
C GLY A 66 -1.02 8.22 -5.22
N SER A 67 -1.06 8.57 -6.50
CA SER A 67 -2.32 8.60 -7.25
C SER A 67 -3.01 7.23 -7.27
N THR A 68 -4.33 7.23 -7.27
CA THR A 68 -5.12 6.00 -7.45
C THR A 68 -4.88 5.37 -8.82
N ILE A 69 -4.61 4.07 -8.84
CA ILE A 69 -4.34 3.27 -10.04
C ILE A 69 -5.34 2.11 -10.07
N GLN A 70 -6.18 2.08 -11.09
CA GLN A 70 -7.16 1.01 -11.27
C GLN A 70 -6.47 -0.29 -11.71
N VAL A 71 -6.78 -1.38 -11.01
CA VAL A 71 -6.43 -2.73 -11.45
C VAL A 71 -7.32 -3.07 -12.64
N THR A 72 -6.89 -4.05 -13.44
CA THR A 72 -7.63 -4.52 -14.61
C THR A 72 -7.69 -6.03 -14.61
N LYS A 73 -8.63 -6.58 -15.39
CA LYS A 73 -8.91 -8.03 -15.47
C LYS A 73 -9.40 -8.62 -14.15
N GLU A 74 -9.95 -7.83 -13.24
CA GLU A 74 -10.48 -8.31 -11.95
C GLU A 74 -11.62 -9.31 -12.13
N GLU A 75 -12.38 -9.20 -13.24
CA GLU A 75 -13.43 -10.14 -13.59
C GLU A 75 -12.93 -11.59 -13.77
N GLN A 76 -11.65 -11.77 -14.07
CA GLN A 76 -11.02 -13.10 -14.19
C GLN A 76 -10.73 -13.74 -12.82
N TYR A 77 -10.79 -12.94 -11.76
CA TYR A 77 -10.44 -13.31 -10.39
C TYR A 77 -11.60 -13.05 -9.41
N LEU A 78 -12.83 -12.90 -9.93
CA LEU A 78 -13.99 -12.50 -9.14
C LEU A 78 -14.28 -13.45 -7.97
N GLU A 79 -14.11 -14.77 -8.16
CA GLU A 79 -14.31 -15.76 -7.10
C GLU A 79 -13.41 -15.46 -5.87
N HIS A 80 -12.12 -15.21 -6.13
CA HIS A 80 -11.17 -14.87 -5.07
C HIS A 80 -11.46 -13.50 -4.45
N LEU A 81 -11.82 -12.51 -5.27
CA LEU A 81 -12.19 -11.19 -4.79
C LEU A 81 -13.44 -11.22 -3.89
N VAL A 82 -14.42 -12.07 -4.19
CA VAL A 82 -15.61 -12.26 -3.34
C VAL A 82 -15.23 -12.90 -2.01
N ASP A 83 -14.34 -13.90 -1.98
CA ASP A 83 -13.84 -14.47 -0.71
C ASP A 83 -13.13 -13.41 0.15
N LEU A 84 -12.34 -12.53 -0.46
CA LEU A 84 -11.69 -11.43 0.25
C LEU A 84 -12.72 -10.42 0.81
N LEU A 85 -13.77 -10.10 0.06
CA LEU A 85 -14.85 -9.19 0.50
C LEU A 85 -15.68 -9.80 1.63
N ASP A 86 -15.94 -11.12 1.60
CA ASP A 86 -16.63 -11.83 2.68
C ASP A 86 -15.78 -11.89 3.96
N ARG A 87 -14.46 -11.98 3.81
CA ARG A 87 -13.50 -12.04 4.93
C ARG A 87 -13.21 -10.69 5.57
N TYR A 88 -12.97 -9.66 4.76
CA TYR A 88 -12.49 -8.35 5.23
C TYR A 88 -13.57 -7.27 5.24
N GLY A 89 -14.71 -7.49 4.59
CA GLY A 89 -15.80 -6.53 4.44
C GLY A 89 -15.90 -5.97 3.02
N THR A 90 -17.05 -5.36 2.73
CA THR A 90 -17.42 -4.92 1.36
C THR A 90 -16.70 -3.65 0.89
N GLU A 91 -16.04 -2.93 1.79
CA GLU A 91 -15.20 -1.77 1.51
C GLU A 91 -14.06 -1.71 2.52
N MET A 92 -12.82 -1.91 2.05
CA MET A 92 -11.66 -1.94 2.91
C MET A 92 -10.36 -1.57 2.18
N VAL A 93 -9.35 -1.14 2.94
CA VAL A 93 -7.97 -0.91 2.52
C VAL A 93 -7.06 -2.05 2.96
N VAL A 94 -6.56 -2.81 1.99
CA VAL A 94 -5.67 -3.97 2.19
C VAL A 94 -4.25 -3.67 1.69
N ALA A 95 -3.30 -4.53 2.05
CA ALA A 95 -1.99 -4.56 1.43
C ALA A 95 -2.05 -5.43 0.16
N ALA A 96 -1.70 -4.85 -0.99
CA ALA A 96 -1.57 -5.56 -2.25
C ALA A 96 -0.10 -5.63 -2.65
N SER A 97 0.32 -6.79 -3.15
CA SER A 97 1.67 -7.03 -3.60
C SER A 97 1.79 -6.99 -5.12
N LEU A 98 2.94 -6.54 -5.61
CA LEU A 98 3.22 -6.41 -7.03
C LEU A 98 4.33 -7.37 -7.44
N ARG A 99 4.12 -8.06 -8.56
CA ARG A 99 5.04 -9.07 -9.10
C ARG A 99 5.16 -8.95 -10.61
N SER A 100 6.34 -9.18 -11.15
CA SER A 100 6.53 -9.25 -12.59
C SER A 100 5.92 -10.55 -13.11
N ALA A 101 5.17 -10.43 -14.20
CA ALA A 101 4.60 -11.58 -14.87
C ALA A 101 4.67 -11.38 -16.38
N THR A 102 4.45 -12.46 -17.10
CA THR A 102 4.58 -12.48 -18.54
C THR A 102 3.31 -13.06 -19.15
N GLU A 103 2.67 -12.31 -20.03
CA GLU A 103 1.50 -12.77 -20.77
C GLU A 103 1.91 -13.24 -22.16
N VAL A 104 1.71 -14.53 -22.43
CA VAL A 104 1.92 -15.11 -23.75
C VAL A 104 0.72 -14.77 -24.63
N ARG A 105 0.97 -14.03 -25.70
CA ARG A 105 0.01 -13.74 -26.76
C ARG A 105 0.34 -14.59 -27.99
N PRO A 106 -0.62 -14.83 -28.90
CA PRO A 106 -0.41 -15.69 -30.07
C PRO A 106 0.78 -15.31 -30.98
N ARG A 107 1.29 -14.08 -30.89
CA ARG A 107 2.40 -13.56 -31.72
C ARG A 107 3.49 -12.84 -30.93
N SER A 108 3.38 -12.75 -29.61
CA SER A 108 4.33 -12.01 -28.79
C SER A 108 4.23 -12.39 -27.33
N THR A 109 5.26 -12.03 -26.57
CA THR A 109 5.31 -12.17 -25.13
C THR A 109 5.43 -10.77 -24.54
N VAL A 110 4.57 -10.42 -23.59
CA VAL A 110 4.54 -9.06 -23.00
C VAL A 110 4.73 -9.15 -21.50
N ASP A 111 5.71 -8.42 -20.98
CA ASP A 111 5.88 -8.22 -19.54
C ASP A 111 4.73 -7.35 -18.99
N LEU A 112 4.19 -7.75 -17.85
CA LEU A 112 3.16 -7.05 -17.11
C LEU A 112 3.47 -7.06 -15.61
N VAL A 113 2.74 -6.23 -14.86
CA VAL A 113 2.73 -6.28 -13.40
C VAL A 113 1.44 -6.93 -12.94
N ALA A 114 1.55 -8.10 -12.30
CA ALA A 114 0.46 -8.77 -11.61
C ALA A 114 0.23 -8.13 -10.24
N VAL A 115 -1.03 -8.08 -9.83
CA VAL A 115 -1.44 -7.59 -8.51
C VAL A 115 -1.98 -8.77 -7.74
N ASP A 116 -1.37 -9.06 -6.59
CA ASP A 116 -1.72 -10.18 -5.74
C ASP A 116 -2.16 -9.67 -4.35
N ILE A 117 -3.30 -10.17 -3.84
CA ILE A 117 -3.77 -9.94 -2.47
C ILE A 117 -3.83 -11.31 -1.78
N ASP A 118 -3.28 -11.41 -0.58
CA ASP A 118 -3.12 -12.68 0.16
C ASP A 118 -2.38 -13.76 -0.64
N GLY A 119 -1.41 -13.34 -1.45
CA GLY A 119 -0.60 -14.22 -2.29
C GLY A 119 -1.32 -14.79 -3.52
N GLN A 120 -2.55 -14.37 -3.78
CA GLN A 120 -3.33 -14.78 -4.94
C GLN A 120 -3.61 -13.60 -5.87
N GLN A 121 -3.48 -13.85 -7.17
CA GLN A 121 -3.66 -12.81 -8.17
C GLN A 121 -5.11 -12.33 -8.21
N VAL A 122 -5.29 -11.01 -8.20
CA VAL A 122 -6.59 -10.34 -8.28
C VAL A 122 -6.75 -9.53 -9.57
N GLY A 123 -5.67 -9.37 -10.32
CA GLY A 123 -5.69 -8.67 -11.59
C GLY A 123 -4.30 -8.32 -12.09
N VAL A 124 -4.24 -7.39 -13.02
CA VAL A 124 -2.99 -6.86 -13.59
C VAL A 124 -3.08 -5.36 -13.79
N LEU A 125 -1.92 -4.70 -13.84
CA LEU A 125 -1.84 -3.31 -14.24
C LEU A 125 -1.99 -3.16 -15.77
N SER A 126 -2.64 -2.09 -16.22
CA SER A 126 -2.67 -1.72 -17.64
C SER A 126 -1.25 -1.55 -18.21
N ALA A 127 -1.09 -1.61 -19.54
CA ALA A 127 0.24 -1.52 -20.16
C ALA A 127 1.00 -0.24 -19.77
N THR A 128 0.31 0.90 -19.70
CA THR A 128 0.88 2.17 -19.26
C THR A 128 1.37 2.10 -17.81
N GLN A 129 0.57 1.52 -16.91
CA GLN A 129 0.94 1.42 -15.50
C GLN A 129 2.02 0.36 -15.27
N THR A 130 1.98 -0.75 -16.01
CA THR A 130 3.08 -1.71 -16.06
C THR A 130 4.41 -1.02 -16.36
N ALA A 131 4.49 -0.18 -17.39
CA ALA A 131 5.73 0.53 -17.70
C ALA A 131 6.24 1.44 -16.55
N ASN A 132 5.31 2.00 -15.76
CA ASN A 132 5.62 2.86 -14.62
C ASN A 132 6.09 2.10 -13.37
N PHE A 133 5.67 0.84 -13.19
CA PHE A 133 5.92 0.06 -11.97
C PHE A 133 6.94 -1.07 -12.16
N LEU A 134 7.05 -1.62 -13.36
CA LEU A 134 7.92 -2.76 -13.66
C LEU A 134 9.39 -2.53 -13.26
N PRO A 135 10.00 -1.33 -13.42
CA PRO A 135 11.36 -1.09 -12.95
C PRO A 135 11.53 -1.27 -11.43
N LEU A 136 10.56 -0.80 -10.64
CA LEU A 136 10.57 -0.96 -9.18
C LEU A 136 10.40 -2.43 -8.81
N VAL A 137 9.43 -3.10 -9.44
CA VAL A 137 9.13 -4.52 -9.19
C VAL A 137 10.34 -5.40 -9.49
N LYS A 138 10.96 -5.23 -10.67
CA LYS A 138 12.16 -5.99 -11.04
C LYS A 138 13.34 -5.71 -10.11
N ARG A 139 13.49 -4.48 -9.61
CA ARG A 139 14.53 -4.16 -8.61
C ARG A 139 14.29 -4.91 -7.30
N ALA A 140 13.07 -4.87 -6.77
CA ALA A 140 12.75 -5.58 -5.52
C ALA A 140 12.92 -7.09 -5.67
N GLU A 141 12.45 -7.66 -6.77
CA GLU A 141 12.61 -9.10 -7.05
C GLU A 141 14.08 -9.51 -7.18
N ALA A 142 14.94 -8.66 -7.77
CA ALA A 142 16.38 -8.89 -7.83
C ALA A 142 17.05 -8.88 -6.44
N GLU A 143 16.47 -8.19 -5.47
CA GLU A 143 16.89 -8.19 -4.06
C GLU A 143 16.22 -9.32 -3.25
N GLY A 144 15.40 -10.18 -3.88
CA GLY A 144 14.66 -11.25 -3.22
C GLY A 144 13.45 -10.77 -2.41
N ARG A 145 13.01 -9.53 -2.63
CA ARG A 145 11.94 -8.87 -1.88
C ARG A 145 10.71 -8.67 -2.74
N ARG A 146 9.56 -8.44 -2.10
CA ARG A 146 8.30 -8.15 -2.78
C ARG A 146 7.88 -6.71 -2.52
N ILE A 147 7.33 -6.07 -3.55
CA ILE A 147 6.70 -4.76 -3.40
C ILE A 147 5.31 -4.92 -2.84
N PHE A 148 4.97 -4.09 -1.86
CA PHE A 148 3.62 -3.91 -1.35
C PHE A 148 3.19 -2.45 -1.42
N CYS A 149 1.89 -2.23 -1.55
CA CYS A 149 1.26 -0.92 -1.50
C CYS A 149 -0.16 -1.02 -0.93
N ARG A 150 -0.73 0.12 -0.55
CA ARG A 150 -2.14 0.19 -0.14
C ARG A 150 -3.03 -0.06 -1.35
N ALA A 151 -4.08 -0.84 -1.17
CA ALA A 151 -5.14 -1.05 -2.16
C ALA A 151 -6.51 -0.89 -1.51
N SER A 152 -7.39 -0.13 -2.15
CA SER A 152 -8.81 -0.16 -1.83
C SER A 152 -9.45 -1.35 -2.51
N LEU A 153 -10.08 -2.23 -1.73
CA LEU A 153 -10.92 -3.33 -2.14
C LEU A 153 -12.37 -2.96 -1.85
N ARG A 154 -13.21 -2.96 -2.88
CA ARG A 154 -14.63 -2.61 -2.79
C ARG A 154 -15.45 -3.55 -3.65
N GLY A 155 -16.60 -3.99 -3.17
CA GLY A 155 -17.48 -4.77 -4.03
C GLY A 155 -18.59 -5.53 -3.33
N ASN A 156 -19.15 -6.46 -4.09
CA ASN A 156 -20.13 -7.45 -3.68
C ASN A 156 -19.96 -8.72 -4.53
N THR A 157 -20.88 -9.67 -4.36
CA THR A 157 -20.86 -10.97 -5.06
C THR A 157 -20.95 -10.89 -6.59
N LEU A 158 -21.37 -9.75 -7.16
CA LEU A 158 -21.52 -9.55 -8.61
C LEU A 158 -20.36 -8.77 -9.22
N LYS A 159 -19.69 -7.92 -8.43
CA LYS A 159 -18.59 -7.08 -8.90
C LYS A 159 -17.67 -6.72 -7.74
N ALA A 160 -16.37 -6.89 -7.98
CA ALA A 160 -15.31 -6.34 -7.15
C ALA A 160 -14.44 -5.36 -7.93
N ASP A 161 -13.88 -4.39 -7.22
CA ASP A 161 -13.04 -3.30 -7.71
C ASP A 161 -11.83 -3.18 -6.78
N VAL A 162 -10.64 -3.15 -7.38
CA VAL A 162 -9.37 -3.00 -6.69
C VAL A 162 -8.63 -1.79 -7.26
N ALA A 163 -8.28 -0.86 -6.38
CA ALA A 163 -7.53 0.33 -6.75
C ALA A 163 -6.29 0.50 -5.86
N LEU A 164 -5.11 0.56 -6.49
CA LEU A 164 -3.85 0.76 -5.78
C LEU A 164 -3.61 2.24 -5.50
N HIS A 165 -2.94 2.53 -4.38
CA HIS A 165 -2.50 3.87 -3.99
C HIS A 165 -0.99 3.86 -3.81
N ALA A 166 -0.26 4.16 -4.88
CA ALA A 166 1.20 4.06 -4.89
C ALA A 166 1.83 5.13 -5.79
N ARG A 167 3.02 5.59 -5.41
CA ARG A 167 3.88 6.40 -6.30
C ARG A 167 4.62 5.51 -7.30
N LYS A 168 4.70 6.03 -8.52
CA LYS A 168 5.35 5.41 -9.69
C LYS A 168 6.87 5.61 -9.63
N ALA A 169 7.61 4.84 -10.43
CA ALA A 169 9.08 4.94 -10.47
C ALA A 169 9.58 6.36 -10.74
N HIS A 170 8.98 7.07 -11.71
CA HIS A 170 9.40 8.42 -12.08
C HIS A 170 8.95 9.51 -11.10
N GLU A 171 8.08 9.17 -10.15
CA GLU A 171 7.62 10.12 -9.14
C GLU A 171 8.57 10.12 -7.94
N LEU A 172 9.41 9.10 -7.74
CA LEU A 172 10.33 8.94 -6.62
C LEU A 172 11.73 9.43 -6.98
N ASP A 173 12.32 10.29 -6.16
CA ASP A 173 13.72 10.66 -6.32
C ASP A 173 14.68 9.61 -5.74
N GLU A 174 15.99 9.77 -6.00
CA GLU A 174 17.01 8.82 -5.54
C GLU A 174 17.11 8.73 -4.00
N ALA A 175 16.84 9.81 -3.27
CA ALA A 175 16.86 9.77 -1.80
C ALA A 175 15.66 8.98 -1.27
N GLU A 176 14.48 9.18 -1.85
CA GLU A 176 13.27 8.43 -1.51
C GLU A 176 13.40 6.95 -1.88
N LEU A 177 13.94 6.64 -3.07
CA LEU A 177 14.21 5.26 -3.48
C LEU A 177 15.16 4.56 -2.51
N ARG A 178 16.20 5.26 -2.01
CA ARG A 178 17.07 4.69 -0.98
C ARG A 178 16.32 4.38 0.30
N VAL A 179 15.47 5.28 0.78
CA VAL A 179 14.68 5.04 2.01
C VAL A 179 13.73 3.86 1.84
N VAL A 180 12.97 3.84 0.74
CA VAL A 180 11.99 2.79 0.43
C VAL A 180 12.64 1.41 0.32
N PHE A 181 13.83 1.32 -0.29
CA PHE A 181 14.55 0.06 -0.43
C PHE A 181 15.50 -0.24 0.74
N ALA A 182 15.85 0.72 1.59
CA ALA A 182 16.63 0.47 2.80
C ALA A 182 15.77 0.00 3.98
N PHE A 183 14.47 0.31 3.98
CA PHE A 183 13.55 -0.11 5.02
C PHE A 183 13.54 -1.65 5.12
N ARG A 184 13.88 -2.16 6.29
CA ARG A 184 13.69 -3.54 6.72
C ARG A 184 12.79 -3.44 7.94
N ALA A 185 11.64 -4.12 7.94
CA ALA A 185 10.93 -4.28 9.20
C ALA A 185 11.77 -5.24 10.03
N ASP A 186 12.56 -4.69 10.96
CA ASP A 186 13.22 -5.50 11.98
C ASP A 186 12.12 -6.22 12.76
N GLY A 187 12.21 -7.55 12.79
CA GLY A 187 11.19 -8.45 13.33
C GLY A 187 11.05 -8.43 14.85
#